data_AF-W2CBA9-F1
#
_entry.id   AF-W2CBA9-F1
#
_cell.length_a   1.000
_cell.length_b   1.000
_cell.length_c   1.000
_cell.angle_alpha   90.00
_cell.angle_beta   90.00
_cell.angle_gamma   90.00
#
_symmetry.space_group_name_H-M   'P 1'
#
loop_
_entity.id
_entity.type
_entity.pdbx_description
1 polymer ?
#
loop_
_entity_poly.entity_id
_entity_poly.type
_entity_poly.pdbx_seq_one_letter_code
_entity_poly.pdbx_strand_id
1 'polypeptide(L)'
;MKKRFLFIVAQLFLCVFIYAQKSKYYIYIPKKQDVPVAIHRLGANSSRVLLQSKNSQSLVHCLNRYNITNFEQAFPGAITDWLRDVYYIECDSVDRKTNSPLEKMITSQLKEQIPLAVKLNSPISTGGYVPNDPMYKDNINHREQMNLIHAPEAWEIVRRYPKIDVVINDIYFQKKRRFTL
;
A
#
# COMPACT_ATOMS: atom_id res chain seq x y z
N MET A 1 -10.63 -37.32 29.55
CA MET A 1 -9.55 -36.91 28.62
C MET A 1 -10.05 -36.60 27.21
N LYS A 2 -10.92 -37.42 26.59
CA LYS A 2 -11.47 -37.21 25.23
C LYS A 2 -12.15 -35.83 25.01
N LYS A 3 -12.91 -35.32 25.98
CA LYS A 3 -13.60 -34.01 25.88
C LYS A 3 -12.66 -32.80 25.88
N ARG A 4 -11.52 -32.88 26.59
CA ARG A 4 -10.51 -31.80 26.62
C ARG A 4 -9.68 -31.78 25.33
N PHE A 5 -9.41 -32.95 24.76
CA PHE A 5 -8.74 -33.07 23.46
C PHE A 5 -9.58 -32.50 22.32
N LEU A 6 -10.90 -32.78 22.32
CA LEU A 6 -11.84 -32.21 21.33
C LEU A 6 -11.88 -30.68 21.38
N PHE A 7 -11.79 -30.10 22.58
CA PHE A 7 -11.80 -28.65 22.78
C PHE A 7 -10.51 -27.99 22.24
N ILE A 8 -9.36 -28.62 22.45
CA ILE A 8 -8.07 -28.13 21.93
C ILE A 8 -8.04 -28.20 20.39
N VAL A 9 -8.55 -29.27 19.79
CA VAL A 9 -8.64 -29.40 18.32
C VAL A 9 -9.61 -28.37 17.73
N ALA A 10 -10.77 -28.14 18.37
CA ALA A 10 -11.73 -27.13 17.95
C ALA A 10 -11.14 -25.70 18.05
N GLN A 11 -10.35 -25.42 19.09
CA GLN A 11 -9.69 -24.13 19.29
C GLN A 11 -8.53 -23.91 18.30
N LEU A 12 -7.82 -24.98 17.92
CA LEU A 12 -6.80 -24.94 16.87
C LEU A 12 -7.44 -24.65 15.49
N PHE A 13 -8.61 -25.23 15.20
CA PHE A 13 -9.36 -24.96 13.96
C PHE A 13 -9.92 -23.54 13.91
N LEU A 14 -10.32 -22.95 15.04
CA LEU A 14 -10.81 -21.57 15.10
C LEU A 14 -9.71 -20.53 14.78
N CYS A 15 -8.46 -20.82 15.13
CA CYS A 15 -7.33 -19.93 14.82
C CYS A 15 -6.96 -19.89 13.32
N VAL A 16 -7.35 -20.88 12.52
CA VAL A 16 -7.02 -20.90 11.07
C VAL A 16 -7.88 -19.92 10.27
N PHE A 17 -9.01 -19.47 10.81
CA PHE A 17 -9.97 -18.63 10.07
C PHE A 17 -9.66 -17.14 10.04
N ILE A 18 -8.60 -16.67 10.69
CA ILE A 18 -8.33 -15.24 10.84
C ILE A 18 -6.99 -14.92 10.18
N TYR A 19 -6.96 -14.76 8.85
CA TYR A 19 -6.11 -13.78 8.14
C TYR A 19 -6.49 -13.71 6.65
N ALA A 20 -7.73 -13.28 6.36
CA ALA A 20 -7.96 -12.58 5.10
C ALA A 20 -7.46 -11.14 5.25
N GLN A 21 -6.15 -10.95 5.40
CA GLN A 21 -5.57 -9.60 5.45
C GLN A 21 -5.88 -8.93 4.11
N LYS A 22 -6.42 -7.71 4.15
CA LYS A 22 -6.57 -6.89 2.95
C LYS A 22 -5.22 -6.26 2.62
N SER A 23 -4.88 -6.26 1.35
CA SER A 23 -3.73 -5.55 0.82
C SER A 23 -4.20 -4.48 -0.16
N LYS A 24 -3.43 -3.40 -0.19
CA LYS A 24 -3.68 -2.23 -1.03
C LYS A 24 -2.60 -2.17 -2.10
N TYR A 25 -2.96 -1.82 -3.33
CA TYR A 25 -2.01 -1.72 -4.43
C TYR A 25 -2.30 -0.49 -5.29
N TYR A 26 -1.25 0.05 -5.91
CA TYR A 26 -1.39 0.87 -7.11
C TYR A 26 -1.07 0.03 -8.33
N ILE A 27 -1.93 0.13 -9.35
CA ILE A 27 -1.73 -0.51 -10.65
C ILE A 27 -1.85 0.54 -11.76
N TYR A 28 -0.91 0.50 -12.70
CA TYR A 28 -0.89 1.41 -13.84
C TYR A 28 -1.50 0.72 -15.06
N ILE A 29 -2.62 1.25 -15.56
CA ILE A 29 -3.34 0.73 -16.73
C ILE A 29 -3.25 1.79 -17.85
N PRO A 30 -2.26 1.70 -18.75
CA PRO A 30 -1.96 2.76 -19.73
C PRO A 30 -3.07 2.96 -20.76
N LYS A 31 -3.82 1.89 -21.08
CA LYS A 31 -4.88 1.94 -22.09
C LYS A 31 -6.22 2.08 -21.41
N LYS A 32 -6.87 3.24 -21.56
CA LYS A 32 -8.20 3.50 -20.96
C LYS A 32 -9.26 2.47 -21.34
N GLN A 33 -9.18 1.91 -22.54
CA GLN A 33 -10.09 0.87 -23.01
C GLN A 33 -9.97 -0.44 -22.22
N ASP A 34 -8.82 -0.69 -21.57
CA ASP A 34 -8.54 -1.91 -20.82
C ASP A 34 -9.01 -1.82 -19.37
N VAL A 35 -9.32 -0.60 -18.90
CA VAL A 35 -9.77 -0.31 -17.54
C VAL A 35 -11.07 -1.08 -17.25
N PRO A 36 -11.08 -1.97 -16.26
CA PRO A 36 -12.29 -2.68 -15.87
C PRO A 36 -13.31 -1.75 -15.21
N VAL A 37 -14.58 -2.06 -15.39
CA VAL A 37 -15.71 -1.39 -14.73
C VAL A 37 -16.20 -2.27 -13.58
N ALA A 38 -16.45 -1.66 -12.43
CA ALA A 38 -17.08 -2.32 -11.29
C ALA A 38 -18.59 -2.50 -11.56
N ILE A 39 -19.05 -3.74 -11.64
CA ILE A 39 -20.43 -4.08 -12.04
C ILE A 39 -21.34 -4.50 -10.88
N HIS A 40 -20.82 -5.14 -9.82
CA HIS A 40 -21.66 -5.63 -8.73
C HIS A 40 -20.98 -5.58 -7.37
N ARG A 41 -21.72 -5.11 -6.36
CA ARG A 41 -21.57 -5.52 -4.95
C ARG A 41 -22.44 -6.76 -4.76
N LEU A 42 -21.83 -7.92 -4.49
CA LEU A 42 -22.56 -9.19 -4.37
C LEU A 42 -23.37 -9.21 -3.05
N GLY A 43 -24.62 -8.78 -3.07
CA GLY A 43 -25.54 -8.85 -1.93
C GLY A 43 -25.47 -7.66 -0.96
N ALA A 44 -26.56 -7.42 -0.22
CA ALA A 44 -26.77 -6.24 0.62
C ALA A 44 -25.68 -6.00 1.69
N ASN A 45 -24.92 -7.04 2.05
CA ASN A 45 -23.89 -7.01 3.10
C ASN A 45 -22.48 -7.44 2.61
N SER A 46 -22.23 -7.66 1.32
CA SER A 46 -20.87 -7.96 0.86
C SER A 46 -20.18 -6.73 0.28
N SER A 47 -18.98 -6.48 0.76
CA SER A 47 -18.07 -5.46 0.25
C SER A 47 -17.34 -5.90 -1.03
N ARG A 48 -17.66 -7.07 -1.60
CA ARG A 48 -16.95 -7.58 -2.77
C ARG A 48 -17.39 -6.85 -4.04
N VAL A 49 -16.41 -6.32 -4.75
CA VAL A 49 -16.55 -5.73 -6.08
C VAL A 49 -16.17 -6.77 -7.13
N LEU A 50 -17.05 -6.99 -8.11
CA LEU A 50 -16.72 -7.70 -9.34
C LEU A 50 -16.36 -6.70 -10.44
N LEU A 51 -15.27 -6.98 -11.15
CA LEU A 51 -14.83 -6.21 -12.30
C LEU A 51 -15.27 -6.88 -13.60
N GLN A 52 -15.55 -6.08 -14.63
CA GLN A 52 -15.79 -6.53 -16.01
C GLN A 52 -15.13 -5.59 -17.00
N SER A 53 -14.66 -6.14 -18.12
CA SER A 53 -14.08 -5.37 -19.22
C SER A 53 -14.44 -6.09 -20.51
N LYS A 54 -14.80 -5.31 -21.54
CA LYS A 54 -15.02 -5.84 -22.88
C LYS A 54 -13.70 -6.10 -23.62
N ASN A 55 -12.69 -5.27 -23.35
CA ASN A 55 -11.42 -5.28 -24.09
C ASN A 55 -10.33 -6.09 -23.38
N SER A 56 -10.50 -6.37 -22.09
CA SER A 56 -9.44 -6.93 -21.24
C SER A 56 -9.94 -8.04 -20.32
N GLN A 57 -10.36 -9.15 -20.94
CA GLN A 57 -10.85 -10.32 -20.21
C GLN A 57 -9.76 -11.00 -19.38
N SER A 58 -8.51 -11.04 -19.86
CA SER A 58 -7.35 -11.58 -19.14
C SER A 58 -7.10 -10.82 -17.83
N LEU A 59 -7.12 -9.49 -17.89
CA LEU A 59 -6.98 -8.61 -16.74
C LEU A 59 -8.10 -8.87 -15.72
N VAL A 60 -9.35 -8.86 -16.16
CA VAL A 60 -10.51 -9.09 -15.29
C VAL A 60 -10.44 -10.47 -14.64
N HIS A 61 -10.07 -11.50 -15.41
CA HIS A 61 -9.92 -12.85 -14.89
C HIS A 61 -8.84 -12.91 -13.80
N CYS A 62 -7.70 -12.25 -14.03
CA CYS A 62 -6.60 -12.13 -13.06
C CYS A 62 -7.04 -11.41 -11.78
N LEU A 63 -7.69 -10.24 -11.90
CA LEU A 63 -8.10 -9.43 -10.75
C LEU A 63 -9.22 -10.10 -9.94
N ASN A 64 -10.26 -10.64 -10.59
CA ASN A 64 -11.44 -11.22 -9.92
C ASN A 64 -11.15 -12.52 -9.14
N ARG A 65 -9.97 -13.12 -9.34
CA ARG A 65 -9.47 -14.19 -8.49
C ARG A 65 -9.25 -13.75 -7.05
N TYR A 66 -8.92 -12.48 -6.86
CA TYR A 66 -8.85 -11.83 -5.56
C TYR A 66 -10.23 -11.32 -5.15
N ASN A 67 -10.52 -11.35 -3.86
CA ASN A 67 -11.73 -10.70 -3.34
C ASN A 67 -11.50 -9.19 -3.21
N ILE A 68 -11.76 -8.47 -4.31
CA ILE A 68 -11.63 -7.02 -4.42
C ILE A 68 -12.71 -6.36 -3.60
N THR A 69 -12.35 -5.38 -2.78
CA THR A 69 -13.29 -4.57 -1.98
C THR A 69 -13.38 -3.13 -2.48
N ASN A 70 -12.33 -2.63 -3.12
CA ASN A 70 -12.32 -1.31 -3.73
C ASN A 70 -11.50 -1.32 -5.02
N PHE A 71 -11.97 -0.58 -6.03
CA PHE A 71 -11.29 -0.34 -7.29
C PHE A 71 -11.70 1.05 -7.80
N GLU A 72 -10.75 1.98 -7.80
CA GLU A 72 -10.99 3.37 -8.17
C GLU A 72 -9.73 4.01 -8.75
N GLN A 73 -9.87 5.18 -9.36
CA GLN A 73 -8.73 5.95 -9.84
C GLN A 73 -7.97 6.54 -8.65
N ALA A 74 -6.65 6.33 -8.59
CA ALA A 74 -5.85 6.77 -7.45
C ALA A 74 -5.69 8.30 -7.39
N PHE A 75 -5.57 8.94 -8.56
CA PHE A 75 -5.33 10.39 -8.67
C PHE A 75 -6.27 11.05 -9.69
N PRO A 76 -7.59 11.14 -9.41
CA PRO A 76 -8.57 11.64 -10.38
C PRO A 76 -8.34 13.11 -10.78
N GLY A 77 -7.82 13.93 -9.85
CA GLY A 77 -7.52 15.34 -10.08
C GLY A 77 -6.11 15.64 -10.59
N ALA A 78 -5.29 14.63 -10.92
CA ALA A 78 -3.92 14.88 -11.35
C ALA A 78 -3.87 15.59 -12.71
N ILE A 79 -3.00 16.60 -12.82
CA ILE A 79 -2.75 17.30 -14.09
C ILE A 79 -1.97 16.37 -15.04
N THR A 80 -1.05 15.57 -14.50
CA THR A 80 -0.22 14.65 -15.27
C THR A 80 -1.01 13.42 -15.73
N ASP A 81 -1.07 13.19 -17.04
CA ASP A 81 -1.78 12.06 -17.67
C ASP A 81 -1.39 10.71 -17.07
N TRP A 82 -0.09 10.47 -16.91
CA TRP A 82 0.42 9.22 -16.36
C TRP A 82 -0.13 8.90 -14.96
N LEU A 83 -0.32 9.91 -14.10
CA LEU A 83 -0.90 9.72 -12.77
C LEU A 83 -2.40 9.43 -12.83
N ARG A 84 -3.10 9.97 -13.84
CA ARG A 84 -4.53 9.70 -14.04
C ARG A 84 -4.78 8.25 -14.47
N ASP A 85 -3.80 7.58 -15.04
CA ASP A 85 -3.89 6.18 -15.46
C ASP A 85 -3.50 5.18 -14.35
N VAL A 86 -3.28 5.67 -13.11
CA VAL A 86 -3.04 4.84 -11.93
C VAL A 86 -4.34 4.59 -11.17
N TYR A 87 -4.57 3.32 -10.85
CA TYR A 87 -5.75 2.85 -10.12
C TYR A 87 -5.35 2.28 -8.76
N TYR A 88 -6.15 2.62 -7.75
CA TYR A 88 -6.10 2.03 -6.42
C TYR A 88 -6.96 0.76 -6.40
N ILE A 89 -6.40 -0.32 -5.89
CA ILE A 89 -7.12 -1.56 -5.68
C ILE A 89 -6.89 -2.07 -4.25
N GLU A 90 -7.99 -2.44 -3.60
CA GLU A 90 -7.98 -3.11 -2.31
C GLU A 90 -8.57 -4.51 -2.47
N CYS A 91 -7.82 -5.53 -2.08
CA CYS A 91 -8.23 -6.92 -2.25
C CYS A 91 -7.63 -7.84 -1.18
N ASP A 92 -8.01 -9.12 -1.18
CA ASP A 92 -7.32 -10.15 -0.37
C ASP A 92 -5.80 -10.12 -0.67
N SER A 93 -4.97 -10.33 0.36
CA SER A 93 -3.51 -10.24 0.24
C SER A 93 -2.90 -11.24 -0.74
N VAL A 94 -3.54 -12.39 -0.91
CA VAL A 94 -3.08 -13.50 -1.73
C VAL A 94 -4.25 -14.15 -2.45
N ASP A 95 -3.97 -14.74 -3.60
CA ASP A 95 -4.92 -15.58 -4.31
C ASP A 95 -5.22 -16.85 -3.51
N ARG A 96 -6.50 -17.22 -3.41
CA ARG A 96 -6.93 -18.38 -2.60
C ARG A 96 -6.41 -19.73 -3.13
N LYS A 97 -6.10 -19.83 -4.42
CA LYS A 97 -5.67 -21.09 -5.05
C LYS A 97 -4.15 -21.23 -5.08
N THR A 98 -3.43 -20.14 -5.38
CA THR A 98 -1.98 -20.15 -5.59
C THR A 98 -1.19 -19.47 -4.49
N ASN A 99 -1.85 -18.93 -3.47
CA ASN A 99 -1.25 -18.20 -2.35
C ASN A 99 -0.29 -17.08 -2.81
N SER A 100 -0.53 -16.52 -4.01
CA SER A 100 0.37 -15.56 -4.65
C SER A 100 -0.17 -14.13 -4.49
N PRO A 101 0.67 -13.14 -4.15
CA PRO A 101 0.26 -11.75 -4.10
C PRO A 101 -0.05 -11.21 -5.49
N LEU A 102 -0.90 -10.19 -5.55
CA LEU A 102 -1.41 -9.62 -6.81
C LEU A 102 -0.27 -9.15 -7.72
N GLU A 103 0.72 -8.43 -7.17
CA GLU A 103 1.88 -7.93 -7.89
C GLU A 103 2.65 -9.03 -8.63
N LYS A 104 2.86 -10.19 -7.99
CA LYS A 104 3.53 -11.34 -8.61
C LYS A 104 2.70 -11.91 -9.76
N MET A 105 1.38 -11.99 -9.59
CA MET A 105 0.48 -12.46 -10.65
C MET A 105 0.45 -11.52 -11.85
N ILE A 106 0.37 -10.21 -11.61
CA ILE A 106 0.42 -9.20 -12.68
C ILE A 106 1.76 -9.27 -13.42
N THR A 107 2.87 -9.31 -12.68
CA THR A 107 4.22 -9.32 -13.27
C THR A 107 4.48 -10.59 -14.09
N SER A 108 3.86 -11.72 -13.73
CA SER A 108 4.06 -12.99 -14.44
C SER A 108 3.11 -13.19 -15.63
N GLN A 109 1.89 -12.65 -15.59
CA GLN A 109 0.85 -12.96 -16.57
C GLN A 109 0.42 -11.77 -17.43
N LEU A 110 0.62 -10.54 -16.94
CA LEU A 110 0.04 -9.32 -17.51
C LEU A 110 1.05 -8.17 -17.63
N LYS A 111 2.36 -8.43 -17.55
CA LYS A 111 3.40 -7.39 -17.53
C LYS A 111 3.31 -6.40 -18.70
N GLU A 112 2.94 -6.88 -19.89
CA GLU A 112 2.80 -6.03 -21.07
C GLU A 112 1.57 -5.10 -21.01
N GLN A 113 0.53 -5.55 -20.29
CA GLN A 113 -0.73 -4.83 -20.15
C GLN A 113 -0.76 -3.92 -18.92
N ILE A 114 -0.18 -4.38 -17.81
CA ILE A 114 0.01 -3.64 -16.56
C ILE A 114 1.51 -3.66 -16.26
N PRO A 115 2.24 -2.64 -16.72
CA PRO A 115 3.69 -2.60 -16.56
C PRO A 115 4.13 -2.27 -15.13
N LEU A 116 3.23 -1.76 -14.30
CA LEU A 116 3.51 -1.45 -12.90
C LEU A 116 2.35 -1.85 -11.99
N ALA A 117 2.66 -2.68 -11.00
CA ALA A 117 1.78 -3.00 -9.87
C ALA A 117 2.64 -2.95 -8.60
N VAL A 118 2.25 -2.14 -7.61
CA VAL A 118 3.04 -1.92 -6.40
C VAL A 118 2.16 -2.10 -5.19
N LYS A 119 2.57 -2.99 -4.27
CA LYS A 119 1.91 -3.11 -2.97
C LYS A 119 2.16 -1.88 -2.11
N LEU A 120 1.07 -1.31 -1.59
CA LEU A 120 1.12 -0.23 -0.62
C LEU A 120 1.28 -0.85 0.77
N ASN A 121 2.38 -0.50 1.42
CA ASN A 121 2.60 -0.84 2.81
C ASN A 121 1.94 0.22 3.67
N SER A 122 1.23 -0.21 4.71
CA SER A 122 0.86 0.71 5.78
C SER A 122 2.14 1.15 6.47
N PRO A 123 2.31 2.45 6.78
CA PRO A 123 3.44 2.89 7.58
C PRO A 123 3.39 2.17 8.92
N ILE A 124 4.44 1.40 9.22
CA ILE A 124 4.63 0.84 10.55
C ILE A 124 5.21 1.98 11.38
N SER A 125 4.33 2.81 11.96
CA SER A 125 4.77 3.75 12.98
C SER A 125 5.07 2.96 14.24
N THR A 126 6.34 2.62 14.47
CA THR A 126 6.75 1.98 15.72
C THR A 126 6.80 2.99 16.88
N GLY A 127 6.52 4.28 16.63
CA GLY A 127 6.54 5.36 17.61
C GLY A 127 7.90 5.56 18.31
N GLY A 128 8.95 4.87 17.86
CA GLY A 128 10.14 4.65 18.67
C GLY A 128 11.24 5.69 18.52
N TYR A 129 11.25 6.44 17.42
CA TYR A 129 12.31 7.40 17.16
C TYR A 129 11.85 8.83 17.41
N VAL A 130 12.53 9.50 18.33
CA VAL A 130 12.38 10.94 18.60
C VAL A 130 13.77 11.57 18.54
N PRO A 131 14.02 12.59 17.70
CA PRO A 131 15.28 13.31 17.65
C PRO A 131 15.67 13.82 19.03
N ASN A 132 16.95 13.69 19.38
CA ASN A 132 17.49 14.20 20.64
C ASN A 132 18.03 15.64 20.53
N ASP A 133 17.81 16.31 19.39
CA ASP A 133 18.25 17.68 19.13
C ASP A 133 17.54 18.66 20.09
N PRO A 134 18.27 19.52 20.83
CA PRO A 134 17.68 20.51 21.72
C PRO A 134 16.67 21.43 21.02
N MET A 135 16.89 21.78 19.75
CA MET A 135 15.93 22.60 19.00
C MET A 135 14.58 21.90 18.82
N TYR A 136 14.55 20.57 18.76
CA TYR A 136 13.30 19.83 18.68
C TYR A 136 12.68 19.60 20.08
N LYS A 137 13.53 19.28 21.07
CA LYS A 137 13.11 18.99 22.45
C LYS A 137 12.59 20.20 23.22
N ASP A 138 13.18 21.37 23.01
CA ASP A 138 12.94 22.53 23.88
C ASP A 138 12.08 23.61 23.19
N ASN A 139 11.88 23.52 21.87
CA ASN A 139 11.09 24.49 21.11
C ASN A 139 9.75 23.90 20.65
N ILE A 140 8.65 24.37 21.25
CA ILE A 140 7.28 23.95 20.93
C ILE A 140 6.91 24.29 19.48
N ASN A 141 7.23 25.50 19.02
CA ASN A 141 6.90 25.94 17.66
C ASN A 141 7.59 25.06 16.61
N HIS A 142 8.84 24.66 16.86
CA HIS A 142 9.56 23.79 15.95
C HIS A 142 8.92 22.40 15.87
N ARG A 143 8.43 21.87 17.00
CA ARG A 143 7.73 20.58 17.04
C ARG A 143 6.40 20.63 16.32
N GLU A 144 5.63 21.70 16.50
CA GLU A 144 4.38 21.90 15.78
C GLU A 144 4.61 21.98 14.27
N GLN A 145 5.63 22.70 13.82
CA GLN A 145 6.00 22.76 12.41
C GLN A 145 6.36 21.37 11.84
N MET A 146 7.08 20.56 12.61
CA MET A 146 7.42 19.18 12.20
C MET A 146 6.19 18.26 12.19
N ASN A 147 5.26 18.46 13.12
CA ASN A 147 3.99 17.72 13.17
C ASN A 147 3.09 18.06 11.97
N LEU A 148 3.07 19.33 11.52
CA LEU A 148 2.28 19.76 10.35
C LEU A 148 2.66 19.03 9.06
N ILE A 149 3.93 18.62 8.94
CA ILE A 149 4.43 17.87 7.78
C ILE A 149 4.50 16.36 8.04
N HIS A 150 3.93 15.87 9.15
CA HIS A 150 3.99 14.46 9.55
C HIS A 150 5.43 13.90 9.58
N ALA A 151 6.40 14.73 9.95
CA ALA A 151 7.80 14.31 10.05
C ALA A 151 8.02 13.21 11.11
N PRO A 152 7.36 13.24 12.30
CA PRO A 152 7.53 12.18 13.29
C PRO A 152 7.21 10.77 12.79
N GLU A 153 6.18 10.64 11.98
CA GLU A 153 5.75 9.39 11.36
C GLU A 153 6.75 8.91 10.29
N ALA A 154 7.49 9.84 9.68
CA ALA A 154 8.46 9.57 8.63
C ALA A 154 9.85 9.19 9.15
N TRP A 155 10.25 9.59 10.36
CA TRP A 155 11.64 9.39 10.81
C TRP A 155 12.08 7.93 10.90
N GLU A 156 11.20 7.06 11.41
CA GLU A 156 11.50 5.62 11.49
C GLU A 156 11.63 4.99 10.10
N ILE A 157 10.85 5.49 9.14
CA ILE A 157 10.90 5.06 7.74
C ILE A 157 12.25 5.47 7.16
N VAL A 158 12.59 6.76 7.20
CA VAL A 158 13.77 7.33 6.53
C VAL A 158 15.10 6.85 7.11
N ARG A 159 15.16 6.50 8.41
CA ARG A 159 16.39 5.96 9.02
C ARG A 159 16.92 4.71 8.31
N ARG A 160 16.03 3.92 7.70
CA ARG A 160 16.38 2.67 7.00
C ARG A 160 16.63 2.86 5.51
N TYR A 161 16.44 4.07 4.97
CA TYR A 161 16.70 4.36 3.57
C TYR A 161 18.19 4.57 3.30
N PRO A 162 18.67 4.24 2.08
CA PRO A 162 20.01 4.62 1.65
C PRO A 162 20.19 6.13 1.71
N LYS A 163 21.44 6.58 1.86
CA LYS A 163 21.77 8.02 1.80
C LYS A 163 21.30 8.57 0.46
N ILE A 164 20.46 9.62 0.51
CA ILE A 164 19.96 10.32 -0.67
C ILE A 164 20.79 11.59 -0.83
N ASP A 165 21.43 11.74 -1.99
CA ASP A 165 22.14 12.97 -2.33
C ASP A 165 21.13 14.08 -2.64
N VAL A 166 21.27 15.21 -1.95
CA VAL A 166 20.41 16.38 -2.12
C VAL A 166 21.25 17.53 -2.67
N VAL A 167 20.85 18.06 -3.83
CA VAL A 167 21.49 19.23 -4.44
C VAL A 167 20.76 20.48 -3.97
N ILE A 168 21.49 21.40 -3.35
CA ILE A 168 20.99 22.72 -2.95
C ILE A 168 21.46 23.72 -4.01
N ASN A 169 20.51 24.28 -4.76
CA ASN A 169 20.78 25.36 -5.71
C ASN A 169 20.41 26.70 -5.06
N ASP A 170 21.39 27.34 -4.45
CA ASP A 170 21.25 28.61 -3.75
C ASP A 170 22.55 29.42 -3.92
N ILE A 171 22.52 30.70 -3.55
CA ILE A 171 23.66 31.61 -3.73
C ILE A 171 24.89 31.22 -2.89
N TYR A 172 24.67 30.51 -1.77
CA TYR A 172 25.74 30.10 -0.85
C TYR A 172 25.23 29.06 0.16
N PHE A 173 26.10 28.13 0.57
CA PHE A 173 25.83 27.20 1.67
C PHE A 173 27.03 27.13 2.63
N GLN A 174 26.83 27.53 3.89
CA GLN A 174 27.88 27.46 4.89
C GLN A 174 27.98 26.05 5.49
N LYS A 175 29.08 25.35 5.20
CA LYS A 175 29.37 24.06 5.82
C LYS A 175 29.99 24.25 7.21
N LYS A 176 29.18 24.52 8.24
CA LYS A 176 29.65 24.43 9.64
C LYS A 176 29.76 22.95 10.04
N ARG A 177 30.94 22.52 10.51
CA ARG A 177 31.09 21.20 11.17
C ARG A 177 30.23 21.20 12.43
N ARG A 178 29.21 20.35 12.49
CA ARG A 178 28.57 20.01 13.78
C ARG A 178 29.62 19.27 14.60
N PHE A 179 29.93 19.78 15.79
CA PHE A 179 30.78 19.07 16.74
C PHE A 179 30.12 17.74 17.08
N THR A 180 30.88 16.65 16.91
CA THR A 180 30.56 15.34 17.46
C THR A 180 30.54 15.48 18.98
N LEU A 181 29.38 15.27 19.60
CA LEU A 181 29.27 14.92 21.02
C LEU A 181 29.36 13.40 21.14
#